data_AF-A0A820B6I5-F1
#
_entry.id   AF-A0A820B6I5-F1
#
_cell.length_a   1.000
_cell.length_b   1.000
_cell.length_c   1.000
_cell.angle_alpha   90.00
_cell.angle_beta   90.00
_cell.angle_gamma   90.00
#
_symmetry.space_group_name_H-M   'P 1'
#
loop_
_entity.id
_entity.type
_entity.pdbx_description
1 polymer ?
#
loop_
_entity_poly.entity_id
_entity_poly.type
_entity_poly.pdbx_seq_one_letter_code
_entity_poly.pdbx_strand_id
1 'polypeptide(L)'
;MYVQHNGVAMGAPLAPVIADIFMTHLETILMDKLTQLSVCEWYRYVDDTFVLLNKDTNVDNILSVLNDFHSSIQFTRKIEDSDKLEFLDVQVIRSLEKQCFETTIYRKPTFTGLLTNWNSYVPIHYKKAGIVSMINCALNICSTYKLLEDEFNEIRRFGLDNDYPLSFINTMIGIKLSHHRNKINKKLEQPIIENDKKKMYVEIPFISSSSSTLQNKIKHLTNKLRPDLDIQFFFKPPPPVQVHFQTKDPIAKHMQSNVVYYIKCNDCEHSYIGKTEHQCVRRHYEHGAPTTPYQQQQQQQLCSNTSDDPKDPSELRRSSRIKNKLAAAKTTSTTAITMASINDNSNDKKIDSDKFLNT
;
A
#
# COMPACT_ATOMS: atom_id res chain seq x y z
N MET A 1 -26.44 -3.09 -9.45
CA MET A 1 -25.10 -3.06 -10.10
C MET A 1 -24.70 -1.60 -10.22
N TYR A 2 -23.41 -1.27 -10.15
CA TYR A 2 -22.90 0.09 -10.39
C TYR A 2 -22.07 0.10 -11.66
N VAL A 3 -22.18 1.16 -12.45
CA VAL A 3 -21.41 1.37 -13.69
C VAL A 3 -20.42 2.51 -13.43
N GLN A 4 -19.18 2.37 -13.91
CA GLN A 4 -18.22 3.45 -13.85
C GLN A 4 -18.38 4.33 -15.09
N HIS A 5 -18.68 5.61 -14.88
CA HIS A 5 -18.89 6.59 -15.94
C HIS A 5 -17.61 7.40 -16.26
N ASN A 6 -16.80 7.73 -15.25
CA ASN A 6 -15.59 8.55 -15.39
C ASN A 6 -14.36 7.83 -14.81
N GLY A 7 -13.20 8.00 -15.45
CA GLY A 7 -11.93 7.42 -15.03
C GLY A 7 -11.89 5.88 -15.12
N VAL A 8 -10.86 5.28 -14.52
CA VAL A 8 -10.69 3.80 -14.46
C VAL A 8 -10.83 3.32 -13.01
N ALA A 9 -11.26 2.08 -12.81
CA ALA A 9 -11.45 1.51 -11.47
C ALA A 9 -10.12 1.30 -10.76
N MET A 10 -9.90 1.99 -9.63
CA MET A 10 -8.74 1.71 -8.76
C MET A 10 -8.74 0.24 -8.33
N GLY A 11 -7.62 -0.45 -8.57
CA GLY A 11 -7.48 -1.88 -8.30
C GLY A 11 -7.90 -2.82 -9.44
N ALA A 12 -8.44 -2.33 -10.56
CA ALA A 12 -8.57 -3.16 -11.76
C ALA A 12 -7.19 -3.42 -12.39
N PRO A 13 -6.87 -4.65 -12.85
CA PRO A 13 -5.51 -4.99 -13.31
C PRO A 13 -4.96 -4.13 -14.47
N LEU A 14 -5.84 -3.59 -15.32
CA LEU A 14 -5.47 -2.73 -16.45
C LEU A 14 -5.43 -1.23 -16.11
N ALA A 15 -5.91 -0.83 -14.92
CA ALA A 15 -6.03 0.58 -14.56
C ALA A 15 -4.69 1.36 -14.57
N PRO A 16 -3.56 0.82 -14.05
CA PRO A 16 -2.28 1.51 -14.11
C PRO A 16 -1.82 1.74 -15.56
N VAL A 17 -2.01 0.76 -16.44
CA VAL A 17 -1.59 0.83 -17.85
C VAL A 17 -2.42 1.84 -18.63
N ILE A 18 -3.75 1.86 -18.42
CA ILE A 18 -4.64 2.82 -19.09
C ILE A 18 -4.37 4.25 -18.59
N ALA A 19 -4.11 4.43 -17.29
CA ALA A 19 -3.71 5.73 -16.74
C ALA A 19 -2.37 6.21 -17.31
N ASP A 20 -1.36 5.34 -17.36
CA ASP A 20 -0.03 5.68 -17.88
C ASP A 20 -0.05 6.04 -19.37
N ILE A 21 -0.84 5.32 -20.19
CA ILE A 21 -1.07 5.67 -21.60
C ILE A 21 -1.73 7.05 -21.72
N PHE A 22 -2.73 7.37 -20.89
CA PHE A 22 -3.38 8.68 -20.92
C PHE A 22 -2.42 9.81 -20.51
N MET A 23 -1.64 9.63 -19.45
CA MET A 23 -0.65 10.62 -19.02
C MET A 23 0.44 10.82 -20.08
N THR A 24 0.93 9.74 -20.70
CA THR A 24 1.89 9.81 -21.81
C THR A 24 1.32 10.58 -23.01
N HIS A 25 0.03 10.43 -23.31
CA HIS A 25 -0.65 11.18 -24.37
C HIS A 25 -0.77 12.68 -24.05
N LEU A 26 -1.13 13.02 -22.81
CA LEU A 26 -1.15 14.40 -22.29
C LEU A 26 0.24 15.05 -22.40
N GLU A 27 1.27 14.36 -21.93
CA GLU A 27 2.67 14.80 -22.03
C GLU A 27 3.06 15.05 -23.49
N THR A 28 2.81 14.08 -24.38
CA THR A 28 3.13 14.18 -25.82
C THR A 28 2.48 15.39 -26.50
N ILE A 29 1.28 15.80 -26.09
CA ILE A 29 0.59 16.99 -26.64
C ILE A 29 1.14 18.31 -26.06
N LEU A 30 1.62 18.30 -24.81
CA LEU A 30 1.98 19.53 -24.10
C LEU A 30 3.49 19.82 -24.07
N MET A 31 4.38 18.86 -24.29
CA MET A 31 5.84 19.04 -24.12
C MET A 31 6.42 20.23 -24.90
N ASP A 32 5.97 20.51 -26.13
CA ASP A 32 6.43 21.68 -26.90
C ASP A 32 6.09 23.00 -26.20
N LYS A 33 4.88 23.10 -25.63
CA LYS A 33 4.42 24.27 -24.86
C LYS A 33 5.13 24.37 -23.51
N LEU A 34 5.34 23.25 -22.84
CA LEU A 34 6.05 23.17 -21.56
C LEU A 34 7.51 23.63 -21.72
N THR A 35 8.16 23.22 -22.80
CA THR A 35 9.54 23.64 -23.15
C THR A 35 9.60 25.15 -23.44
N GLN A 36 8.62 25.68 -24.19
CA GLN A 36 8.48 27.13 -24.39
C GLN A 36 8.24 27.90 -23.08
N LEU A 37 7.58 27.28 -22.11
CA LEU A 37 7.40 27.79 -20.74
C LEU A 37 8.59 27.50 -19.81
N SER A 38 9.80 27.25 -20.35
CA SER A 38 11.04 27.04 -19.57
C SER A 38 11.02 25.84 -18.62
N VAL A 39 10.26 24.79 -18.95
CA VAL A 39 10.54 23.43 -18.45
C VAL A 39 11.83 22.94 -19.11
N CYS A 40 12.83 22.59 -18.30
CA CYS A 40 14.11 22.08 -18.77
C CYS A 40 14.12 20.55 -18.81
N GLU A 41 13.59 19.91 -17.76
CA GLU A 41 13.58 18.46 -17.61
C GLU A 41 12.27 18.00 -16.93
N TRP A 42 11.76 16.83 -17.33
CA TRP A 42 10.47 16.29 -16.87
C TRP A 42 10.58 14.78 -16.63
N TYR A 43 10.36 14.36 -15.37
CA TYR A 43 10.51 12.96 -14.93
C TYR A 43 9.24 12.49 -14.20
N ARG A 44 8.41 11.67 -14.85
CA ARG A 44 7.19 11.10 -14.23
C ARG A 44 7.41 9.70 -13.66
N TYR A 45 6.83 9.46 -12.49
CA TYR A 45 6.67 8.15 -11.87
C TYR A 45 5.19 7.93 -11.54
N VAL A 46 4.48 7.21 -12.41
CA VAL A 46 3.03 6.99 -12.34
C VAL A 46 2.25 8.31 -12.36
N ASP A 47 1.83 8.82 -11.20
CA ASP A 47 1.03 10.03 -10.97
C ASP A 47 1.81 11.20 -10.33
N ASP A 48 3.01 10.94 -9.78
CA ASP A 48 3.96 11.94 -9.27
C ASP A 48 4.98 12.30 -10.35
N THR A 49 5.28 13.60 -10.52
CA THR A 49 6.23 14.11 -11.52
C THR A 49 7.26 15.04 -10.87
N PHE A 50 8.55 14.82 -11.12
CA PHE A 50 9.64 15.72 -10.75
C PHE A 50 10.04 16.59 -11.97
N VAL A 51 10.05 17.91 -11.81
CA VAL A 51 10.27 18.87 -12.90
C VAL A 51 11.38 19.85 -12.54
N LEU A 52 12.32 20.09 -13.46
CA LEU A 52 13.33 21.15 -13.36
C LEU A 52 12.97 22.31 -14.29
N LEU A 53 13.04 23.53 -13.74
CA LEU A 53 12.69 24.78 -14.42
C LEU A 53 13.88 25.75 -14.42
N ASN A 54 13.88 26.71 -15.34
CA ASN A 54 14.71 27.91 -15.18
C ASN A 54 14.25 28.73 -13.96
N LYS A 55 15.18 29.41 -13.30
CA LYS A 55 14.95 30.14 -12.03
C LYS A 55 13.74 31.08 -12.08
N ASP A 56 13.60 31.84 -13.15
CA ASP A 56 12.61 32.93 -13.25
C ASP A 56 11.31 32.48 -13.95
N THR A 57 11.07 31.17 -14.02
CA THR A 57 9.90 30.57 -14.67
C THR A 57 8.62 30.81 -13.87
N ASN A 58 7.57 31.35 -14.52
CA ASN A 58 6.26 31.46 -13.90
C ASN A 58 5.56 30.09 -13.86
N VAL A 59 5.61 29.47 -12.68
CA VAL A 59 5.05 28.15 -12.40
C VAL A 59 3.51 28.10 -12.54
N ASP A 60 2.81 29.20 -12.28
CA ASP A 60 1.34 29.24 -12.40
C ASP A 60 0.89 29.11 -13.87
N ASN A 61 1.69 29.62 -14.83
CA ASN A 61 1.41 29.45 -16.25
C ASN A 61 1.51 27.97 -16.69
N ILE A 62 2.53 27.25 -16.17
CA ILE A 62 2.68 25.81 -16.42
C ILE A 62 1.49 25.05 -15.82
N LEU A 63 1.10 25.38 -14.59
CA LEU A 63 -0.01 24.70 -13.92
C LEU A 63 -1.36 24.94 -14.61
N SER A 64 -1.59 26.13 -15.18
CA SER A 64 -2.76 26.39 -16.04
C SER A 64 -2.74 25.47 -17.25
N VAL A 65 -1.68 25.48 -18.06
CA VAL A 65 -1.59 24.68 -19.30
C VAL A 65 -1.79 23.18 -19.07
N LEU A 66 -1.38 22.66 -17.92
CA LEU A 66 -1.63 21.27 -17.52
C LEU A 66 -3.10 21.03 -17.09
N ASN A 67 -3.70 21.94 -16.34
CA ASN A 67 -5.07 21.82 -15.81
C ASN A 67 -6.15 22.17 -16.85
N ASP A 68 -5.80 22.95 -17.86
CA ASP A 68 -6.64 23.31 -19.02
C ASP A 68 -6.81 22.12 -20.00
N PHE A 69 -6.01 21.05 -19.87
CA PHE A 69 -6.04 19.90 -20.78
C PHE A 69 -7.29 19.02 -20.63
N HIS A 70 -7.73 18.74 -19.40
CA HIS A 70 -8.89 17.88 -19.15
C HIS A 70 -9.55 18.14 -17.80
N SER A 71 -10.85 18.48 -17.82
CA SER A 71 -11.61 18.96 -16.64
C SER A 71 -11.72 17.99 -15.45
N SER A 72 -11.41 16.71 -15.61
CA SER A 72 -11.40 15.71 -14.52
C SER A 72 -10.01 15.40 -13.96
N ILE A 73 -8.95 16.05 -14.45
CA ILE A 73 -7.57 15.83 -14.03
C ILE A 73 -6.99 17.19 -13.65
N GLN A 74 -6.56 17.35 -12.40
CA GLN A 74 -5.96 18.59 -11.91
C GLN A 74 -4.62 18.29 -11.27
N PHE A 75 -3.56 18.81 -11.88
CA PHE A 75 -2.24 18.82 -11.31
C PHE A 75 -2.23 19.78 -10.12
N THR A 76 -1.63 19.30 -9.03
CA THR A 76 -1.21 20.12 -7.89
C THR A 76 0.31 20.16 -7.87
N ARG A 77 0.90 21.17 -7.24
CA ARG A 77 2.35 21.34 -7.18
C ARG A 77 2.87 21.55 -5.76
N LYS A 78 4.01 20.93 -5.47
CA LYS A 78 4.93 21.34 -4.41
C LYS A 78 6.05 22.19 -5.00
N ILE A 79 6.54 23.07 -4.16
CA ILE A 79 7.51 24.13 -4.44
C ILE A 79 8.67 23.84 -3.48
N GLU A 80 9.91 23.90 -3.98
CA GLU A 80 11.13 23.67 -3.18
C GLU A 80 11.14 24.60 -1.96
N ASP A 81 11.73 24.16 -0.86
CA ASP A 81 11.93 25.01 0.31
C ASP A 81 13.36 24.82 0.81
N SER A 82 14.07 25.93 0.99
CA SER A 82 15.41 25.94 1.60
C SER A 82 16.37 24.94 0.95
N ASP A 83 16.45 24.99 -0.40
CA ASP A 83 17.22 24.10 -1.28
C ASP A 83 16.81 22.60 -1.22
N LYS A 84 15.56 22.29 -0.87
CA LYS A 84 15.06 20.91 -0.72
C LYS A 84 13.69 20.68 -1.37
N LEU A 85 13.51 19.50 -1.96
CA LEU A 85 12.22 19.03 -2.47
C LEU A 85 11.95 17.57 -2.06
N GLU A 86 10.68 17.26 -1.82
CA GLU A 86 10.16 15.92 -1.54
C GLU A 86 9.68 15.26 -2.85
N PHE A 87 10.20 14.09 -3.21
CA PHE A 87 9.71 13.26 -4.33
C PHE A 87 9.67 11.79 -3.90
N LEU A 88 8.47 11.19 -3.91
CA LEU A 88 8.22 9.86 -3.36
C LEU A 88 8.73 9.75 -1.89
N ASP A 89 9.64 8.81 -1.61
CA ASP A 89 10.30 8.63 -0.30
C ASP A 89 11.73 9.24 -0.28
N VAL A 90 12.04 10.15 -1.21
CA VAL A 90 13.36 10.81 -1.35
C VAL A 90 13.22 12.32 -1.07
N GLN A 91 14.14 12.85 -0.26
CA GLN A 91 14.40 14.28 -0.17
C GLN A 91 15.59 14.59 -1.08
N VAL A 92 15.31 15.33 -2.16
CA VAL A 92 16.31 15.90 -3.06
C VAL A 92 16.80 17.20 -2.44
N ILE A 93 18.11 17.42 -2.42
CA ILE A 93 18.78 18.59 -1.82
C ILE A 93 19.69 19.20 -2.89
N ARG A 94 19.55 20.50 -3.15
CA ARG A 94 20.36 21.23 -4.12
C ARG A 94 21.68 21.69 -3.48
N SER A 95 22.80 21.08 -3.87
CA SER A 95 24.12 21.50 -3.39
C SER A 95 24.66 22.64 -4.27
N LEU A 96 24.43 23.88 -3.85
CA LEU A 96 24.93 25.08 -4.55
C LEU A 96 26.47 25.13 -4.61
N GLU A 97 27.16 24.61 -3.59
CA GLU A 97 28.63 24.50 -3.56
C GLU A 97 29.17 23.53 -4.62
N LYS A 98 28.51 22.38 -4.79
CA LYS A 98 28.98 21.28 -5.66
C LYS A 98 28.33 21.28 -7.05
N GLN A 99 27.38 22.18 -7.29
CA GLN A 99 26.55 22.26 -8.50
C GLN A 99 25.88 20.92 -8.86
N CYS A 100 25.39 20.20 -7.83
CA CYS A 100 24.77 18.88 -7.99
C CYS A 100 23.58 18.68 -7.04
N PHE A 101 22.81 17.61 -7.26
CA PHE A 101 21.81 17.15 -6.31
C PHE A 101 22.41 16.12 -5.35
N GLU A 102 22.18 16.33 -4.05
CA GLU A 102 22.32 15.30 -3.03
C GLU A 102 20.93 14.72 -2.69
N THR A 103 20.89 13.50 -2.18
CA THR A 103 19.63 12.82 -1.82
C THR A 103 19.74 12.15 -0.47
N THR A 104 18.62 12.11 0.26
CA THR A 104 18.45 11.38 1.52
C THR A 104 16.99 10.88 1.65
N ILE A 105 16.68 10.10 2.69
CA ILE A 105 15.31 9.57 2.88
C ILE A 105 14.36 10.70 3.31
N TYR A 106 13.27 10.87 2.57
CA TYR A 106 12.14 11.67 3.02
C TYR A 106 11.21 10.87 3.92
N ARG A 107 10.67 11.53 4.96
CA ARG A 107 9.67 10.97 5.88
C ARG A 107 8.49 11.93 5.95
N LYS A 108 7.32 11.46 5.51
CA LYS A 108 6.05 12.19 5.65
C LYS A 108 5.80 12.49 7.15
N PRO A 109 5.21 13.65 7.52
CA PRO A 109 4.97 14.00 8.94
C PRO A 109 4.14 12.99 9.75
N THR A 110 3.44 12.07 9.07
CA THR A 110 2.70 10.95 9.68
C THR A 110 3.57 9.74 10.02
N PHE A 111 4.88 9.76 9.72
CA PHE A 111 5.81 8.68 10.03
C PHE A 111 6.20 8.69 11.51
N THR A 112 5.68 7.74 12.28
CA THR A 112 5.88 7.64 13.73
C THR A 112 7.15 6.89 14.14
N GLY A 113 7.89 6.30 13.19
CA GLY A 113 9.01 5.40 13.52
C GLY A 113 8.60 4.05 14.11
N LEU A 114 7.30 3.73 14.15
CA LEU A 114 6.80 2.48 14.73
C LEU A 114 7.26 1.25 13.93
N LEU A 115 7.94 0.34 14.62
CA LEU A 115 8.34 -0.98 14.12
C LEU A 115 7.61 -2.06 14.91
N THR A 116 7.85 -3.33 14.58
CA THR A 116 7.50 -4.42 15.51
C THR A 116 8.44 -4.34 16.71
N ASN A 117 7.93 -3.94 17.87
CA ASN A 117 8.68 -3.83 19.13
C ASN A 117 9.53 -5.10 19.41
N TRP A 118 10.76 -4.91 19.88
CA TRP A 118 11.73 -6.00 20.06
C TRP A 118 11.26 -7.12 21.00
N ASN A 119 10.42 -6.82 21.98
CA ASN A 119 9.89 -7.79 22.93
C ASN A 119 8.64 -8.54 22.40
N SER A 120 8.07 -8.12 21.25
CA SER A 120 6.90 -8.75 20.62
C SER A 120 7.08 -10.24 20.36
N TYR A 121 6.03 -11.04 20.57
CA TYR A 121 6.10 -12.51 20.41
C TYR A 121 6.00 -12.99 18.96
N VAL A 122 6.96 -12.58 18.13
CA VAL A 122 7.04 -12.91 16.69
C VAL A 122 8.44 -13.41 16.31
N PRO A 123 8.58 -14.14 15.17
CA PRO A 123 9.88 -14.54 14.65
C PRO A 123 10.88 -13.39 14.51
N ILE A 124 12.12 -13.63 14.94
CA ILE A 124 13.23 -12.66 14.89
C ILE A 124 13.52 -12.12 13.48
N HIS A 125 13.18 -12.87 12.42
CA HIS A 125 13.41 -12.41 11.05
C HIS A 125 12.46 -11.29 10.61
N TYR A 126 11.25 -11.16 11.18
CA TYR A 126 10.37 -10.00 10.92
C TYR A 126 10.92 -8.72 11.58
N LYS A 127 11.34 -8.82 12.85
CA LYS A 127 12.04 -7.74 13.56
C LYS A 127 13.29 -7.29 12.80
N LYS A 128 14.10 -8.26 12.35
CA LYS A 128 15.26 -8.01 11.48
C LYS A 128 14.87 -7.34 10.16
N ALA A 129 13.76 -7.74 9.53
CA ALA A 129 13.34 -7.22 8.24
C ALA A 129 13.04 -5.72 8.27
N GLY A 130 12.40 -5.21 9.34
CA GLY A 130 12.15 -3.77 9.50
C GLY A 130 13.45 -2.95 9.46
N ILE A 131 14.36 -3.21 10.42
CA ILE A 131 15.67 -2.56 10.51
C ILE A 131 16.48 -2.74 9.21
N VAL A 132 16.50 -3.96 8.64
CA VAL A 132 17.21 -4.23 7.38
C VAL A 132 16.60 -3.48 6.19
N SER A 133 15.29 -3.27 6.14
CA SER A 133 14.64 -2.51 5.07
C SER A 133 15.10 -1.07 5.07
N MET A 134 15.06 -0.41 6.25
CA MET A 134 15.51 0.98 6.40
C MET A 134 16.99 1.13 6.01
N ILE A 135 17.85 0.20 6.45
CA ILE A 135 19.27 0.18 6.07
C ILE A 135 19.46 -0.02 4.56
N ASN A 136 18.65 -0.84 3.89
CA ASN A 136 18.71 -0.98 2.43
C ASN A 136 18.29 0.32 1.72
N CYS A 137 17.24 0.99 2.21
CA CYS A 137 16.78 2.28 1.68
C CYS A 137 17.87 3.34 1.82
N ALA A 138 18.47 3.47 3.00
CA ALA A 138 19.58 4.39 3.27
C ALA A 138 20.74 4.18 2.29
N LEU A 139 21.20 2.92 2.15
CA LEU A 139 22.26 2.52 1.24
C LEU A 139 21.94 2.70 -0.26
N ASN A 140 20.67 2.90 -0.64
CA ASN A 140 20.26 3.11 -2.03
C ASN A 140 19.91 4.58 -2.34
N ILE A 141 19.55 5.38 -1.32
CA ILE A 141 19.02 6.74 -1.46
C ILE A 141 20.03 7.81 -1.01
N CYS A 142 20.81 7.57 0.05
CA CYS A 142 21.72 8.56 0.59
C CYS A 142 22.94 8.75 -0.32
N SER A 143 23.06 9.90 -0.99
CA SER A 143 24.12 10.14 -2.00
C SER A 143 25.49 10.43 -1.41
N THR A 144 25.58 10.82 -0.13
CA THR A 144 26.84 11.15 0.55
C THR A 144 27.00 10.36 1.85
N TYR A 145 28.26 10.10 2.24
CA TYR A 145 28.58 9.41 3.49
C TYR A 145 28.00 10.12 4.72
N LYS A 146 27.95 11.45 4.71
CA LYS A 146 27.36 12.24 5.79
C LYS A 146 25.85 11.95 5.92
N LEU A 147 25.10 12.11 4.82
CA LEU A 147 23.66 11.85 4.81
C LEU A 147 23.33 10.38 5.15
N LEU A 148 24.20 9.44 4.78
CA LEU A 148 24.08 8.02 5.12
C LEU A 148 24.29 7.75 6.62
N GLU A 149 25.27 8.40 7.26
CA GLU A 149 25.52 8.24 8.70
C GLU A 149 24.47 9.00 9.55
N ASP A 150 24.00 10.16 9.09
CA ASP A 150 22.87 10.88 9.68
C ASP A 150 21.59 10.00 9.64
N GLU A 151 21.33 9.33 8.51
CA GLU A 151 20.25 8.34 8.38
C GLU A 151 20.48 7.09 9.24
N PHE A 152 21.72 6.60 9.39
CA PHE A 152 22.01 5.51 10.34
C PHE A 152 21.79 5.91 11.80
N ASN A 153 22.01 7.18 12.17
CA ASN A 153 21.67 7.68 13.50
C ASN A 153 20.15 7.68 13.73
N GLU A 154 19.36 8.09 12.74
CA GLU A 154 17.91 7.96 12.79
C GLU A 154 17.46 6.49 12.88
N ILE A 155 18.05 5.58 12.10
CA ILE A 155 17.75 4.12 12.21
C ILE A 155 18.10 3.56 13.59
N ARG A 156 19.20 4.01 14.22
CA ARG A 156 19.55 3.65 15.60
C ARG A 156 18.49 4.17 16.58
N ARG A 157 18.05 5.42 16.42
CA ARG A 157 16.99 6.03 17.23
C ARG A 157 15.66 5.26 17.10
N PHE A 158 15.14 5.08 15.89
CA PHE A 158 13.91 4.30 15.67
C PHE A 158 14.00 2.87 16.19
N GLY A 159 15.16 2.22 16.12
CA GLY A 159 15.36 0.91 16.74
C GLY A 159 15.25 0.97 18.27
N LEU A 160 15.94 1.92 18.92
CA LEU A 160 15.89 2.13 20.37
C LEU A 160 14.48 2.49 20.86
N ASP A 161 13.78 3.37 20.14
CA ASP A 161 12.38 3.74 20.39
C ASP A 161 11.40 2.53 20.31
N ASN A 162 11.86 1.39 19.77
CA ASN A 162 11.13 0.13 19.66
C ASN A 162 11.80 -1.04 20.43
N ASP A 163 12.59 -0.75 21.47
CA ASP A 163 13.33 -1.69 22.34
C ASP A 163 14.48 -2.49 21.67
N TYR A 164 14.91 -2.17 20.44
CA TYR A 164 15.95 -2.96 19.76
C TYR A 164 17.33 -2.74 20.41
N PRO A 165 18.08 -3.82 20.74
CA PRO A 165 19.44 -3.69 21.24
C PRO A 165 20.35 -2.97 20.22
N LEU A 166 21.02 -1.90 20.65
CA LEU A 166 21.92 -1.11 19.79
C LEU A 166 23.01 -1.97 19.11
N SER A 167 23.50 -3.01 19.81
CA SER A 167 24.42 -4.00 19.27
C SER A 167 23.83 -4.79 18.09
N PHE A 168 22.54 -5.12 18.12
CA PHE A 168 21.86 -5.77 16.99
C PHE A 168 21.74 -4.82 15.79
N ILE A 169 21.35 -3.56 16.02
CA ILE A 169 21.20 -2.54 14.96
C ILE A 169 22.56 -2.30 14.28
N ASN A 170 23.60 -2.01 15.05
CA ASN A 170 24.95 -1.78 14.53
C ASN A 170 25.52 -3.03 13.81
N THR A 171 25.21 -4.24 14.29
CA THR A 171 25.57 -5.48 13.58
C THR A 171 24.87 -5.58 12.23
N MET A 172 23.58 -5.21 12.13
CA MET A 172 22.86 -5.21 10.85
C MET A 172 23.41 -4.15 9.89
N ILE A 173 23.76 -2.95 10.38
CA ILE A 173 24.40 -1.88 9.60
C ILE A 173 25.74 -2.37 9.05
N GLY A 174 26.63 -2.91 9.89
CA GLY A 174 27.96 -3.39 9.47
C GLY A 174 27.90 -4.54 8.44
N ILE A 175 27.01 -5.52 8.64
CA ILE A 175 26.77 -6.58 7.65
C ILE A 175 26.30 -5.98 6.32
N LYS A 176 25.39 -5.01 6.35
CA LYS A 176 24.79 -4.44 5.14
C LYS A 176 25.73 -3.52 4.37
N LEU A 177 26.51 -2.69 5.07
CA LEU A 177 27.62 -1.93 4.47
C LEU A 177 28.63 -2.86 3.78
N SER A 178 29.06 -3.93 4.46
CA SER A 178 29.98 -4.92 3.89
C SER A 178 29.40 -5.58 2.63
N HIS A 179 28.13 -6.02 2.68
CA HIS A 179 27.45 -6.60 1.52
C HIS A 179 27.27 -5.60 0.37
N HIS A 180 26.96 -4.34 0.66
CA HIS A 180 26.79 -3.28 -0.34
C HIS A 180 28.12 -2.95 -1.03
N ARG A 181 29.20 -2.73 -0.26
CA ARG A 181 30.55 -2.53 -0.81
C ARG A 181 31.00 -3.72 -1.66
N ASN A 182 30.76 -4.94 -1.18
CA ASN A 182 31.10 -6.16 -1.94
C ASN A 182 30.25 -6.29 -3.22
N LYS A 183 28.99 -5.82 -3.24
CA LYS A 183 28.14 -5.77 -4.44
C LYS A 183 28.65 -4.75 -5.47
N ILE A 184 29.11 -3.58 -5.03
CA ILE A 184 29.77 -2.59 -5.91
C ILE A 184 31.03 -3.21 -6.54
N ASN A 185 31.89 -3.79 -5.71
CA ASN A 185 33.14 -4.41 -6.19
C ASN A 185 32.91 -5.62 -7.11
N LYS A 186 31.78 -6.34 -6.95
CA LYS A 186 31.35 -7.47 -7.80
C LYS A 186 30.50 -7.07 -9.02
N LYS A 187 30.50 -5.80 -9.45
CA LYS A 187 29.89 -5.43 -10.75
C LYS A 187 30.66 -5.98 -11.96
N LEU A 188 31.89 -6.47 -11.76
CA LEU A 188 32.62 -7.30 -12.70
C LEU A 188 32.14 -8.75 -12.59
N GLU A 189 31.49 -9.22 -13.66
CA GLU A 189 31.23 -10.62 -14.05
C GLU A 189 31.06 -11.66 -12.92
N GLN A 190 29.79 -11.95 -12.60
CA GLN A 190 29.38 -13.20 -11.98
C GLN A 190 28.40 -13.87 -12.96
N PRO A 191 28.64 -15.12 -13.44
CA PRO A 191 27.62 -15.83 -14.18
C PRO A 191 26.39 -16.06 -13.28
N ILE A 192 25.19 -16.06 -13.86
CA ILE A 192 23.97 -16.41 -13.14
C ILE A 192 24.02 -17.92 -12.88
N ILE A 193 24.48 -18.29 -11.68
CA ILE A 193 24.34 -19.66 -11.19
C ILE A 193 22.87 -19.86 -10.85
N GLU A 194 22.10 -20.40 -11.80
CA GLU A 194 20.75 -20.87 -11.49
C GLU A 194 20.84 -21.95 -10.41
N ASN A 195 20.06 -21.79 -9.35
CA ASN A 195 20.02 -22.74 -8.25
C ASN A 195 18.96 -23.79 -8.57
N ASP A 196 19.35 -24.81 -9.36
CA ASP A 196 18.50 -25.89 -9.90
C ASP A 196 17.71 -26.71 -8.85
N LYS A 197 17.93 -26.43 -7.56
CA LYS A 197 17.21 -27.07 -6.46
C LYS A 197 15.72 -26.82 -6.55
N LYS A 198 14.94 -27.91 -6.48
CA LYS A 198 13.49 -27.87 -6.44
C LYS A 198 13.02 -27.20 -5.15
N LYS A 199 12.46 -26.00 -5.28
CA LYS A 199 11.90 -25.23 -4.17
C LYS A 199 10.70 -25.96 -3.57
N MET A 200 10.65 -26.03 -2.24
CA MET A 200 9.54 -26.59 -1.49
C MET A 200 9.20 -25.67 -0.31
N TYR A 201 7.92 -25.36 -0.14
CA TYR A 201 7.45 -24.46 0.90
C TYR A 201 6.86 -25.24 2.07
N VAL A 202 7.24 -24.90 3.31
CA VAL A 202 6.81 -25.60 4.53
C VAL A 202 6.28 -24.59 5.56
N GLU A 203 5.02 -24.81 5.97
CA GLU A 203 4.38 -24.08 7.05
C GLU A 203 4.83 -24.63 8.41
N ILE A 204 5.21 -23.75 9.36
CA ILE A 204 5.45 -24.13 10.76
C ILE A 204 4.70 -23.15 11.69
N PRO A 205 3.95 -23.62 12.71
CA PRO A 205 3.38 -22.72 13.70
C PRO A 205 4.48 -22.06 14.54
N PHE A 206 4.43 -20.73 14.67
CA PHE A 206 5.31 -20.01 15.58
C PHE A 206 4.81 -20.14 17.01
N ILE A 207 5.47 -21.03 17.76
CA ILE A 207 5.21 -21.27 19.18
C ILE A 207 6.30 -20.56 20.01
N SER A 208 7.57 -20.63 19.60
CA SER A 208 8.69 -19.95 20.28
C SER A 208 10.00 -20.10 19.48
N SER A 209 11.14 -19.86 20.11
CA SER A 209 12.47 -20.33 19.66
C SER A 209 12.54 -21.84 19.37
N SER A 210 11.64 -22.65 19.92
CA SER A 210 11.48 -24.07 19.57
C SER A 210 11.07 -24.26 18.11
N SER A 211 10.24 -23.37 17.55
CA SER A 211 9.86 -23.44 16.13
C SER A 211 11.04 -23.11 15.21
N SER A 212 11.91 -22.18 15.60
CA SER A 212 13.18 -21.90 14.91
C SER A 212 14.18 -23.07 15.03
N THR A 213 14.20 -23.74 16.19
CA THR A 213 15.02 -24.93 16.42
C THR A 213 14.55 -26.09 15.53
N LEU A 214 13.23 -26.28 15.39
CA LEU A 214 12.63 -27.25 14.49
C LEU A 214 12.95 -26.93 13.03
N GLN A 215 12.79 -25.67 12.60
CA GLN A 215 13.16 -25.19 11.26
C GLN A 215 14.62 -25.57 10.92
N ASN A 216 15.56 -25.27 11.83
CA ASN A 216 16.98 -25.57 11.63
C ASN A 216 17.27 -27.08 11.58
N LYS A 217 16.62 -27.88 12.43
CA LYS A 217 16.74 -29.35 12.40
C LYS A 217 16.22 -29.93 11.09
N ILE A 218 15.04 -29.52 10.63
CA ILE A 218 14.48 -29.96 9.34
C ILE A 218 15.41 -29.54 8.20
N LYS A 219 15.85 -28.27 8.15
CA LYS A 219 16.76 -27.79 7.09
C LYS A 219 18.08 -28.56 7.03
N HIS A 220 18.67 -28.91 8.19
CA HIS A 220 19.86 -29.74 8.24
C HIS A 220 19.61 -31.18 7.74
N LEU A 221 18.51 -31.81 8.18
CA LEU A 221 18.11 -33.15 7.72
C LEU A 221 17.82 -33.17 6.21
N THR A 222 17.14 -32.16 5.67
CA THR A 222 16.91 -32.01 4.22
C THR A 222 18.23 -31.87 3.47
N ASN A 223 19.12 -30.98 3.89
CA ASN A 223 20.43 -30.83 3.25
C ASN A 223 21.25 -32.14 3.22
N LYS A 224 21.03 -33.04 4.19
CA LYS A 224 21.68 -34.36 4.27
C LYS A 224 21.00 -35.45 3.45
N LEU A 225 19.66 -35.46 3.39
CA LEU A 225 18.87 -36.55 2.80
C LEU A 225 18.36 -36.25 1.38
N ARG A 226 18.17 -34.96 1.07
CA ARG A 226 17.58 -34.41 -0.16
C ARG A 226 18.26 -33.09 -0.54
N PRO A 227 19.56 -33.11 -0.89
CA PRO A 227 20.30 -31.91 -1.28
C PRO A 227 19.78 -31.26 -2.57
N ASP A 228 18.94 -31.96 -3.34
CA ASP A 228 18.19 -31.46 -4.49
C ASP A 228 17.04 -30.51 -4.14
N LEU A 229 16.62 -30.46 -2.87
CA LEU A 229 15.55 -29.57 -2.41
C LEU A 229 16.09 -28.27 -1.81
N ASP A 230 15.41 -27.16 -2.08
CA ASP A 230 15.55 -25.91 -1.33
C ASP A 230 14.27 -25.68 -0.52
N ILE A 231 14.30 -26.03 0.78
CA ILE A 231 13.15 -25.80 1.66
C ILE A 231 13.15 -24.37 2.19
N GLN A 232 12.08 -23.68 1.83
CA GLN A 232 11.71 -22.35 2.30
C GLN A 232 10.59 -22.49 3.34
N PHE A 233 10.83 -21.95 4.53
CA PHE A 233 9.89 -22.06 5.65
C PHE A 233 9.18 -20.73 5.87
N PHE A 234 7.89 -20.79 6.15
CA PHE A 234 7.12 -19.64 6.60
C PHE A 234 6.43 -19.95 7.93
N PHE A 235 6.37 -18.93 8.79
CA PHE A 235 5.89 -19.07 10.15
C PHE A 235 4.44 -18.60 10.25
N LYS A 236 3.55 -19.49 10.70
CA LYS A 236 2.15 -19.18 10.93
C LYS A 236 1.98 -18.61 12.34
N PRO A 237 1.33 -17.46 12.53
CA PRO A 237 0.95 -17.02 13.87
C PRO A 237 -0.02 -18.04 14.51
N PRO A 238 -0.13 -18.07 15.85
CA PRO A 238 -1.19 -18.82 16.50
C PRO A 238 -2.58 -18.32 16.03
N PRO A 239 -3.64 -19.16 16.11
CA PRO A 239 -5.00 -18.75 15.76
C PRO A 239 -5.39 -17.46 16.52
N PRO A 240 -6.05 -16.49 15.86
CA PRO A 240 -6.49 -15.28 16.54
C PRO A 240 -7.55 -15.63 17.60
N VAL A 241 -7.58 -14.85 18.69
CA VAL A 241 -8.46 -15.07 19.86
C VAL A 241 -9.93 -15.30 19.47
N GLN A 242 -10.41 -14.66 18.39
CA GLN A 242 -11.75 -14.86 17.81
C GLN A 242 -12.09 -16.33 17.45
N VAL A 243 -11.10 -17.19 17.18
CA VAL A 243 -11.32 -18.63 16.92
C VAL A 243 -11.75 -19.36 18.21
N HIS A 244 -11.26 -18.93 19.36
CA HIS A 244 -11.59 -19.49 20.67
C HIS A 244 -12.85 -18.87 21.28
N PHE A 245 -13.16 -17.62 20.92
CA PHE A 245 -14.34 -16.89 21.39
C PHE A 245 -15.21 -16.50 20.19
N GLN A 246 -16.19 -17.34 19.86
CA GLN A 246 -17.22 -17.04 18.87
C GLN A 246 -18.21 -16.01 19.42
N THR A 247 -17.80 -14.74 19.46
CA THR A 247 -18.59 -13.58 19.94
C THR A 247 -19.67 -13.11 18.96
N LYS A 248 -20.00 -13.94 17.97
CA LYS A 248 -21.03 -13.70 16.95
C LYS A 248 -21.74 -15.02 16.68
N ASP A 249 -23.06 -14.98 16.65
CA ASP A 249 -23.87 -16.16 16.36
C ASP A 249 -23.51 -16.77 15.00
N PRO A 250 -23.50 -18.11 14.88
CA PRO A 250 -23.16 -18.77 13.63
C PRO A 250 -24.20 -18.46 12.55
N ILE A 251 -23.83 -17.61 11.59
CA ILE A 251 -24.67 -17.24 10.46
C ILE A 251 -25.14 -18.51 9.73
N ALA A 252 -26.45 -18.76 9.74
CA ALA A 252 -27.06 -19.92 9.11
C ALA A 252 -26.65 -20.03 7.63
N LYS A 253 -26.43 -21.26 7.12
CA LYS A 253 -25.80 -21.50 5.80
C LYS A 253 -26.44 -20.72 4.64
N HIS A 254 -27.77 -20.53 4.67
CA HIS A 254 -28.48 -19.78 3.64
C HIS A 254 -28.28 -18.24 3.75
N MET A 255 -27.89 -17.70 4.91
CA MET A 255 -27.54 -16.29 5.11
C MET A 255 -26.06 -15.97 4.88
N GLN A 256 -25.22 -16.98 4.60
CA GLN A 256 -23.79 -16.79 4.33
C GLN A 256 -23.54 -16.23 2.91
N SER A 257 -22.50 -15.42 2.78
CA SER A 257 -21.99 -14.90 1.50
C SER A 257 -20.54 -15.35 1.26
N ASN A 258 -20.03 -15.17 0.05
CA ASN A 258 -18.74 -15.70 -0.42
C ASN A 258 -18.63 -17.24 -0.40
N VAL A 259 -19.76 -17.94 -0.38
CA VAL A 259 -19.83 -19.40 -0.46
C VAL A 259 -19.90 -19.89 -1.91
N VAL A 260 -19.39 -21.09 -2.16
CA VAL A 260 -19.67 -21.87 -3.36
C VAL A 260 -20.90 -22.75 -3.10
N TYR A 261 -21.82 -22.80 -4.05
CA TYR A 261 -23.05 -23.57 -3.98
C TYR A 261 -23.26 -24.40 -5.26
N TYR A 262 -24.00 -25.50 -5.11
CA TYR A 262 -24.34 -26.43 -6.17
C TYR A 262 -25.86 -26.54 -6.27
N ILE A 263 -26.40 -26.35 -7.48
CA ILE A 263 -27.81 -26.56 -7.80
C ILE A 263 -27.87 -27.69 -8.84
N LYS A 264 -28.54 -28.79 -8.51
CA LYS A 264 -28.95 -29.78 -9.50
C LYS A 264 -30.31 -29.37 -10.07
N CYS A 265 -30.53 -29.52 -11.37
CA CYS A 265 -31.89 -29.47 -11.91
C CYS A 265 -32.67 -30.71 -11.42
N ASN A 266 -33.96 -30.54 -11.12
CA ASN A 266 -34.81 -31.68 -10.77
C ASN A 266 -35.28 -32.44 -12.01
N ASP A 267 -35.46 -31.71 -13.12
CA ASP A 267 -36.15 -32.19 -14.32
C ASP A 267 -35.18 -32.68 -15.42
N CYS A 268 -33.86 -32.52 -15.23
CA CYS A 268 -32.82 -33.06 -16.11
C CYS A 268 -31.48 -33.24 -15.37
N GLU A 269 -30.50 -33.89 -16.02
CA GLU A 269 -29.19 -34.18 -15.41
C GLU A 269 -28.25 -32.97 -15.29
N HIS A 270 -28.63 -31.81 -15.82
CA HIS A 270 -27.82 -30.59 -15.73
C HIS A 270 -27.67 -30.11 -14.28
N SER A 271 -26.50 -29.53 -13.98
CA SER A 271 -26.24 -28.89 -12.71
C SER A 271 -25.37 -27.65 -12.87
N TYR A 272 -25.47 -26.74 -11.90
CA TYR A 272 -24.81 -25.45 -11.86
C TYR A 272 -23.99 -25.33 -10.58
N ILE A 273 -22.73 -24.93 -10.72
CA ILE A 273 -21.85 -24.58 -9.60
C ILE A 273 -21.60 -23.07 -9.67
N GLY A 274 -21.96 -22.35 -8.61
CA GLY A 274 -21.84 -20.91 -8.52
C GLY A 274 -21.07 -20.45 -7.27
N LYS A 275 -20.45 -19.27 -7.34
CA LYS A 275 -20.01 -18.49 -6.18
C LYS A 275 -21.02 -17.37 -5.96
N THR A 276 -21.36 -17.05 -4.71
CA THR A 276 -22.21 -15.89 -4.37
C THR A 276 -21.44 -14.83 -3.61
N GLU A 277 -21.61 -13.56 -3.95
CA GLU A 277 -21.10 -12.42 -3.15
C GLU A 277 -22.21 -11.83 -2.25
N HIS A 278 -23.47 -12.03 -2.64
CA HIS A 278 -24.65 -11.83 -1.81
C HIS A 278 -24.88 -13.02 -0.85
N GLN A 279 -25.84 -12.88 0.06
CA GLN A 279 -26.31 -14.00 0.88
C GLN A 279 -26.89 -15.11 0.00
N CYS A 280 -26.59 -16.36 0.34
CA CYS A 280 -26.93 -17.54 -0.47
C CYS A 280 -28.44 -17.63 -0.79
N VAL A 281 -29.33 -17.30 0.14
CA VAL A 281 -30.80 -17.25 -0.07
C VAL A 281 -31.21 -16.20 -1.10
N ARG A 282 -30.61 -15.00 -1.04
CA ARG A 282 -30.85 -13.94 -2.03
C ARG A 282 -30.37 -14.38 -3.41
N ARG A 283 -29.24 -15.08 -3.48
CA ARG A 283 -28.72 -15.58 -4.76
C ARG A 283 -29.54 -16.74 -5.35
N HIS A 284 -30.11 -17.61 -4.52
CA HIS A 284 -31.05 -18.63 -5.00
C HIS A 284 -32.35 -18.00 -5.53
N TYR A 285 -32.85 -16.95 -4.89
CA TYR A 285 -33.98 -16.17 -5.40
C TYR A 285 -33.65 -15.44 -6.72
N GLU A 286 -32.45 -14.86 -6.85
CA GLU A 286 -31.94 -14.31 -8.13
C GLU A 286 -31.83 -15.37 -9.25
N HIS A 287 -31.80 -16.66 -8.90
CA HIS A 287 -31.85 -17.81 -9.82
C HIS A 287 -33.27 -18.41 -9.99
N GLY A 288 -34.32 -17.75 -9.50
CA GLY A 288 -35.71 -18.17 -9.65
C GLY A 288 -36.17 -19.27 -8.69
N ALA A 289 -35.42 -19.57 -7.63
CA ALA A 289 -35.86 -20.53 -6.62
C ALA A 289 -37.08 -19.99 -5.82
N PRO A 290 -38.07 -20.84 -5.50
CA PRO A 290 -39.24 -20.42 -4.73
C PRO A 290 -38.89 -19.96 -3.32
N THR A 291 -39.73 -19.10 -2.74
CA THR A 291 -39.51 -18.49 -1.42
C THR A 291 -39.37 -19.53 -0.31
N THR A 292 -38.27 -19.45 0.43
CA THR A 292 -37.94 -20.39 1.50
C THR A 292 -38.81 -20.17 2.75
N PRO A 293 -39.03 -21.21 3.59
CA PRO A 293 -39.75 -21.05 4.87
C PRO A 293 -39.14 -19.99 5.80
N TYR A 294 -37.84 -19.72 5.70
CA TYR A 294 -37.18 -18.65 6.44
C TYR A 294 -37.61 -17.25 5.98
N GLN A 295 -37.87 -17.06 4.68
CA GLN A 295 -38.42 -15.81 4.15
C GLN A 295 -39.89 -15.64 4.55
N GLN A 296 -40.66 -16.72 4.64
CA GLN A 296 -42.01 -16.70 5.20
C GLN A 296 -42.00 -16.30 6.69
N GLN A 297 -41.05 -16.82 7.49
CA GLN A 297 -40.86 -16.40 8.88
C GLN A 297 -40.43 -14.94 9.01
N GLN A 298 -39.53 -14.43 8.16
CA GLN A 298 -39.18 -13.00 8.17
C GLN A 298 -40.37 -12.11 7.80
N GLN A 299 -41.17 -12.49 6.78
CA GLN A 299 -42.41 -11.78 6.46
C GLN A 299 -43.40 -11.79 7.63
N GLN A 300 -43.60 -12.94 8.29
CA GLN A 300 -44.47 -13.03 9.47
C GLN A 300 -44.00 -12.16 10.64
N GLN A 301 -42.69 -12.11 10.91
CA GLN A 301 -42.11 -11.26 11.97
C GLN A 301 -42.20 -9.76 11.66
N LEU A 302 -42.10 -9.38 10.38
CA LEU A 302 -42.32 -7.99 9.93
C LEU A 302 -43.81 -7.61 10.04
N CYS A 303 -44.71 -8.47 9.56
CA CYS A 303 -46.16 -8.27 9.64
C CYS A 303 -46.70 -8.27 11.08
N SER A 304 -45.98 -8.85 12.06
CA SER A 304 -46.37 -8.78 13.47
C SER A 304 -45.95 -7.49 14.19
N ASN A 305 -45.09 -6.65 13.58
CA ASN A 305 -44.45 -5.50 14.26
C ASN A 305 -44.29 -4.23 13.40
N THR A 306 -45.23 -3.92 12.49
CA THR A 306 -45.47 -2.54 12.02
C THR A 306 -46.84 -2.41 11.36
N SER A 307 -47.49 -1.25 11.52
CA SER A 307 -48.72 -0.87 10.80
C SER A 307 -48.42 0.02 9.58
N ASP A 308 -47.29 -0.23 8.91
CA ASP A 308 -46.74 0.55 7.81
C ASP A 308 -46.39 -0.35 6.61
N ASP A 309 -46.31 0.24 5.41
CA ASP A 309 -46.21 -0.47 4.13
C ASP A 309 -45.06 -1.51 4.01
N PRO A 310 -45.26 -2.60 3.22
CA PRO A 310 -44.29 -3.67 3.05
C PRO A 310 -43.06 -3.21 2.27
N LYS A 311 -41.98 -2.90 2.99
CA LYS A 311 -40.70 -2.45 2.42
C LYS A 311 -40.03 -3.53 1.57
N ASP A 312 -39.52 -3.12 0.41
CA ASP A 312 -38.78 -3.96 -0.53
C ASP A 312 -37.50 -4.56 0.11
N PRO A 313 -37.28 -5.89 0.04
CA PRO A 313 -36.02 -6.54 0.42
C PRO A 313 -34.74 -6.00 -0.26
N SER A 314 -34.83 -5.12 -1.26
CA SER A 314 -33.71 -4.39 -1.82
C SER A 314 -33.12 -3.32 -0.86
N GLU A 315 -33.90 -2.79 0.08
CA GLU A 315 -33.60 -1.61 0.89
C GLU A 315 -32.68 -1.85 2.12
N LEU A 316 -32.23 -3.09 2.37
CA LEU A 316 -31.39 -3.44 3.54
C LEU A 316 -29.94 -2.89 3.47
N ARG A 317 -29.81 -1.56 3.61
CA ARG A 317 -28.53 -0.83 3.65
C ARG A 317 -27.91 -0.84 5.05
N ARG A 318 -26.57 -0.79 5.10
CA ARG A 318 -25.81 -0.51 6.33
C ARG A 318 -25.85 1.00 6.64
N SER A 319 -25.80 1.34 7.92
CA SER A 319 -25.83 2.74 8.39
C SER A 319 -24.58 3.53 7.98
N SER A 320 -24.79 4.77 7.54
CA SER A 320 -23.75 5.73 7.17
C SER A 320 -23.47 6.72 8.29
N ARG A 321 -22.19 6.88 8.69
CA ARG A 321 -21.75 7.96 9.59
C ARG A 321 -21.16 9.15 8.81
N ILE A 322 -21.32 10.35 9.36
CA ILE A 322 -21.12 11.65 8.69
C ILE A 322 -19.65 12.10 8.75
N LYS A 323 -19.21 12.89 7.76
CA LYS A 323 -17.89 13.54 7.68
C LYS A 323 -18.00 15.05 7.92
N ASN A 324 -17.00 15.66 8.57
CA ASN A 324 -16.56 17.07 8.39
C ASN A 324 -15.02 17.08 8.65
N LYS A 325 -14.04 17.43 7.77
CA LYS A 325 -13.76 18.68 7.00
C LYS A 325 -13.44 19.84 8.01
N LEU A 326 -12.31 20.59 8.04
CA LEU A 326 -11.45 21.24 7.00
C LEU A 326 -10.01 21.69 7.49
N ALA A 327 -9.26 22.53 6.73
CA ALA A 327 -7.76 22.52 6.61
C ALA A 327 -7.00 23.90 6.48
N ALA A 328 -5.74 23.92 5.95
CA ALA A 328 -4.80 25.06 5.59
C ALA A 328 -3.59 25.27 6.56
N ALA A 329 -2.46 25.97 6.25
CA ALA A 329 -2.09 26.91 5.14
C ALA A 329 -0.63 26.75 4.55
N LYS A 330 0.05 27.85 4.14
CA LYS A 330 1.26 27.95 3.23
C LYS A 330 2.62 28.03 3.99
N THR A 331 3.85 28.32 3.48
CA THR A 331 4.46 29.01 2.28
C THR A 331 6.02 28.79 2.32
N THR A 332 6.95 28.94 1.34
CA THR A 332 7.12 28.85 -0.16
C THR A 332 8.53 29.40 -0.58
N SER A 333 9.30 28.78 -1.51
CA SER A 333 10.40 29.45 -2.27
C SER A 333 10.74 28.77 -3.63
N THR A 334 11.45 29.41 -4.57
CA THR A 334 11.64 28.84 -5.92
C THR A 334 12.80 27.81 -6.02
N THR A 335 12.76 26.64 -6.70
CA THR A 335 11.69 25.66 -7.04
C THR A 335 12.13 24.69 -8.17
N ALA A 336 12.67 23.53 -7.79
CA ALA A 336 12.28 22.25 -8.39
C ALA A 336 10.85 21.90 -7.95
N ILE A 337 10.09 21.17 -8.77
CA ILE A 337 8.67 20.89 -8.51
C ILE A 337 8.38 19.40 -8.41
N THR A 338 7.57 19.02 -7.42
CA THR A 338 6.77 17.79 -7.45
C THR A 338 5.36 18.13 -7.92
N MET A 339 4.96 17.71 -9.12
CA MET A 339 3.57 17.81 -9.57
C MET A 339 2.88 16.46 -9.39
N ALA A 340 1.78 16.46 -8.61
CA ALA A 340 0.96 15.28 -8.40
C ALA A 340 -0.38 15.46 -9.12
N SER A 341 -0.72 14.52 -10.01
CA SER A 341 -1.99 14.52 -10.74
C SER A 341 -3.14 14.05 -9.85
N ILE A 342 -3.93 14.97 -9.31
CA ILE A 342 -5.09 14.65 -8.48
C ILE A 342 -6.34 14.51 -9.37
N ASN A 343 -7.03 13.38 -9.20
CA ASN A 343 -8.35 13.13 -9.80
C ASN A 343 -9.42 13.83 -8.95
N ASP A 344 -9.58 15.14 -9.19
CA ASP A 344 -10.11 16.09 -8.21
C ASP A 344 -11.65 16.08 -8.08
N ASN A 345 -12.15 15.11 -7.33
CA ASN A 345 -13.53 15.08 -6.85
C ASN A 345 -13.70 15.95 -5.58
N SER A 346 -13.42 17.26 -5.68
CA SER A 346 -13.58 18.19 -4.56
C SER A 346 -14.67 19.27 -4.77
N ASN A 347 -15.36 19.54 -3.65
CA ASN A 347 -15.99 20.81 -3.31
C ASN A 347 -15.46 21.13 -1.90
N ASP A 348 -14.98 22.35 -1.58
CA ASP A 348 -14.16 22.64 -0.36
C ASP A 348 -14.95 23.19 0.88
N LYS A 349 -14.62 24.19 1.73
CA LYS A 349 -13.63 25.31 1.80
C LYS A 349 -12.87 25.29 3.16
N LYS A 350 -11.52 25.25 3.16
CA LYS A 350 -10.58 25.13 4.33
C LYS A 350 -10.91 26.01 5.57
N ILE A 351 -10.55 25.60 6.83
CA ILE A 351 -10.01 26.42 7.97
C ILE A 351 -9.97 25.69 9.36
N ASP A 352 -8.84 25.89 10.07
CA ASP A 352 -8.41 25.78 11.50
C ASP A 352 -9.03 24.87 12.58
N SER A 353 -8.18 24.49 13.55
CA SER A 353 -8.49 23.75 14.77
C SER A 353 -7.75 24.28 16.02
N ASP A 354 -8.36 25.19 16.78
CA ASP A 354 -7.82 25.62 18.08
C ASP A 354 -8.92 26.05 19.07
N LYS A 355 -9.57 25.07 19.74
CA LYS A 355 -10.40 25.23 20.96
C LYS A 355 -10.97 23.92 21.51
N PHE A 356 -11.21 23.91 22.82
CA PHE A 356 -11.98 22.93 23.62
C PHE A 356 -11.44 21.50 23.76
N LEU A 357 -10.36 21.37 24.53
CA LEU A 357 -10.46 20.55 25.74
C LEU A 357 -11.33 21.30 26.77
N ASN A 358 -12.42 20.68 27.26
CA ASN A 358 -13.11 20.90 28.54
C ASN A 358 -14.64 20.61 28.46
N THR A 359 -15.00 19.33 28.51
CA THR A 359 -16.02 18.77 29.44
C THR A 359 -15.91 17.24 29.50
#